data_AF-A0A1B1ADX8-F1
#
_entry.id   AF-A0A1B1ADX8-F1
#
_cell.length_a   1.000
_cell.length_b   1.000
_cell.length_c   1.000
_cell.angle_alpha   90.00
_cell.angle_beta   90.00
_cell.angle_gamma   90.00
#
_symmetry.space_group_name_H-M   'P 1'
#
loop_
_entity.id
_entity.type
_entity.pdbx_description
1 polymer ?
#
loop_
_entity_poly.entity_id
_entity_poly.type
_entity_poly.pdbx_seq_one_letter_code
_entity_poly.pdbx_strand_id
1 'polypeptide(L)'
;MKWLAGIAIVLTALAALFWYAVLDAAAPAEAGNIVNLAAYRDLVANDAPETLPTAVNIEFVGESKAPSFATEAGAFGGERTLSYNSFQIVAPSGNTIIDGAVDRDTLNDMSQGKGSFDEQAYERVLTAMTRSPTVMITHEHLDHVMAIARHPHPADIARNLDLTAAQLAGLPQHALNGQLAPEIASIAQLDLTQPQRIAPGVVAVAMPGHSPGTILIYAKTAAREYLFIGDIAWVMGSVEHLRGRPRFITWIMPGVDPGRPNVLSQLRALHDISAANPDLVLIPAHDDAYLRSLIANGTLGEGFATNQPAAAPE
;
A
#
# COMPACT_ATOMS: atom_id res chain seq x y z
N MET A 1 -9.14 40.97 -35.35
CA MET A 1 -7.91 41.07 -34.53
C MET A 1 -8.19 40.94 -33.03
N LYS A 2 -9.04 41.78 -32.42
CA LYS A 2 -9.34 41.68 -30.96
C LYS A 2 -9.96 40.33 -30.52
N TRP A 3 -10.86 39.77 -31.33
CA TRP A 3 -11.49 38.47 -31.05
C TRP A 3 -10.49 37.29 -31.18
N LEU A 4 -9.54 37.36 -32.12
CA LEU A 4 -8.46 36.37 -32.25
C LEU A 4 -7.53 36.40 -31.03
N ALA A 5 -7.19 37.60 -30.53
CA ALA A 5 -6.43 37.75 -29.30
C ALA A 5 -7.19 37.18 -28.09
N GLY A 6 -8.52 37.41 -28.01
CA GLY A 6 -9.38 36.81 -26.99
C GLY A 6 -9.37 35.28 -27.03
N ILE A 7 -9.49 34.68 -28.21
CA ILE A 7 -9.42 33.21 -28.39
C ILE A 7 -8.05 32.68 -27.95
N ALA A 8 -6.96 33.32 -28.35
CA ALA A 8 -5.61 32.87 -27.99
C ALA A 8 -5.37 32.89 -26.48
N ILE A 9 -5.91 33.90 -25.77
CA ILE A 9 -5.84 33.97 -24.30
C ILE A 9 -6.59 32.81 -23.66
N VAL A 10 -7.82 32.54 -24.12
CA VAL A 10 -8.63 31.42 -23.59
C VAL A 10 -7.95 30.08 -23.83
N LEU A 11 -7.42 29.83 -25.04
CA LEU A 11 -6.72 28.60 -25.35
C LEU A 11 -5.46 28.42 -24.51
N THR A 12 -4.70 29.48 -24.29
CA THR A 12 -3.52 29.45 -23.40
C THR A 12 -3.92 29.13 -21.97
N ALA A 13 -4.99 29.74 -21.46
CA ALA A 13 -5.48 29.48 -20.11
C ALA A 13 -5.96 28.02 -19.95
N LEU A 14 -6.69 27.48 -20.93
CA LEU A 14 -7.13 26.09 -20.93
C LEU A 14 -5.95 25.11 -21.02
N ALA A 15 -4.94 25.41 -21.85
CA ALA A 15 -3.74 24.59 -21.95
C ALA A 15 -2.94 24.59 -20.64
N ALA A 16 -2.80 25.75 -19.99
CA ALA A 16 -2.12 25.86 -18.69
C ALA A 16 -2.88 25.11 -17.59
N LEU A 17 -4.22 25.24 -17.55
CA LEU A 17 -5.05 24.49 -16.61
C LEU A 17 -4.98 22.99 -16.86
N PHE A 18 -5.02 22.55 -18.12
CA PHE A 18 -4.88 21.14 -18.48
C PHE A 18 -3.52 20.60 -18.03
N TRP A 19 -2.43 21.32 -18.33
CA TRP A 19 -1.10 20.91 -17.90
C TRP A 19 -1.02 20.81 -16.36
N TYR A 20 -1.52 21.82 -15.65
CA TYR A 20 -1.53 21.82 -14.18
C TYR A 20 -2.37 20.68 -13.60
N ALA A 21 -3.58 20.46 -14.11
CA ALA A 21 -4.50 19.47 -13.56
C ALA A 21 -4.09 18.03 -13.91
N VAL A 22 -3.55 17.80 -15.11
CA VAL A 22 -3.39 16.47 -15.71
C VAL A 22 -1.93 16.02 -15.78
N LEU A 23 -0.97 16.92 -15.97
CA LEU A 23 0.43 16.60 -16.29
C LEU A 23 1.45 16.99 -15.20
N ASP A 24 1.12 17.96 -14.34
CA ASP A 24 2.01 18.45 -13.27
C ASP A 24 2.12 17.45 -12.10
N ALA A 25 2.92 16.41 -12.33
CA ALA A 25 3.15 15.33 -11.38
C ALA A 25 4.58 14.76 -11.44
N ALA A 26 5.54 15.52 -11.97
CA ALA A 26 6.93 15.08 -12.00
C ALA A 26 7.49 15.01 -10.57
N ALA A 27 8.16 13.91 -10.25
CA ALA A 27 8.99 13.83 -9.06
C ALA A 27 10.14 14.85 -9.14
N PRO A 28 10.68 15.34 -8.01
CA PRO A 28 11.86 16.21 -8.02
C PRO A 28 13.08 15.49 -8.60
N ALA A 29 14.09 16.25 -9.01
CA ALA A 29 15.32 15.68 -9.58
C ALA A 29 16.10 14.81 -8.58
N GLU A 30 16.04 15.17 -7.30
CA GLU A 30 16.68 14.47 -6.20
C GLU A 30 15.67 14.33 -5.06
N ALA A 31 15.74 13.21 -4.35
CA ALA A 31 15.16 13.07 -3.04
C ALA A 31 16.32 12.98 -2.04
N GLY A 32 16.17 13.62 -0.88
CA GLY A 32 17.10 13.37 0.23
C GLY A 32 17.08 11.89 0.65
N ASN A 33 17.81 11.54 1.71
CA ASN A 33 17.86 10.19 2.25
C ASN A 33 16.59 9.80 3.04
N ILE A 34 15.40 9.97 2.45
CA ILE A 34 14.10 9.70 3.07
C ILE A 34 13.78 8.19 3.10
N VAL A 35 14.29 7.42 2.14
CA VAL A 35 14.25 5.95 2.15
C VAL A 35 15.68 5.46 2.43
N ASN A 36 15.96 5.09 3.69
CA ASN A 36 17.29 4.66 4.11
C ASN A 36 17.34 3.14 4.27
N LEU A 37 17.51 2.43 3.15
CA LEU A 37 17.53 0.96 3.12
C LEU A 37 18.66 0.37 3.97
N ALA A 38 19.81 1.05 4.08
CA ALA A 38 20.90 0.60 4.94
C ALA A 38 20.47 0.57 6.41
N ALA A 39 19.79 1.62 6.89
CA ALA A 39 19.25 1.64 8.25
C ALA A 39 18.21 0.53 8.49
N TYR A 40 17.39 0.18 7.48
CA TYR A 40 16.42 -0.90 7.60
C TYR A 40 17.12 -2.26 7.69
N ARG A 41 18.16 -2.48 6.88
CA ARG A 41 19.00 -3.68 6.94
C ARG A 41 19.71 -3.81 8.29
N ASP A 42 20.22 -2.71 8.84
CA ASP A 42 20.90 -2.68 10.14
C ASP A 42 19.98 -3.12 11.28
N LEU A 43 18.71 -2.70 11.26
CA LEU A 43 17.71 -3.09 12.26
C LEU A 43 17.47 -4.59 12.34
N VAL A 44 17.66 -5.31 11.23
CA VAL A 44 17.46 -6.77 11.14
C VAL A 44 18.78 -7.53 10.94
N ALA A 45 19.92 -6.87 11.07
CA ALA A 45 21.23 -7.46 10.75
C ALA A 45 21.60 -8.62 11.70
N ASN A 46 21.12 -8.58 12.94
CA ASN A 46 21.38 -9.58 13.97
C ASN A 46 20.30 -10.67 14.05
N ASP A 47 19.32 -10.68 13.14
CA ASP A 47 18.32 -11.73 13.10
C ASP A 47 18.95 -13.05 12.65
N ALA A 48 18.66 -14.11 13.40
CA ALA A 48 19.19 -15.43 13.09
C ALA A 48 18.57 -15.93 11.77
N PRO A 49 19.35 -16.47 10.81
CA PRO A 49 18.84 -16.86 9.50
C PRO A 49 17.62 -17.80 9.55
N GLU A 50 17.57 -18.70 10.53
CA GLU A 50 16.47 -19.64 10.76
C GLU A 50 15.18 -19.00 11.28
N THR A 51 15.23 -17.72 11.68
CA THR A 51 14.05 -16.94 12.09
C THR A 51 13.51 -16.05 10.98
N LEU A 52 14.27 -15.87 9.90
CA LEU A 52 13.87 -14.98 8.81
C LEU A 52 12.63 -15.53 8.08
N PRO A 53 11.80 -14.64 7.53
CA PRO A 53 10.75 -15.01 6.61
C PRO A 53 11.26 -15.88 5.45
N THR A 54 10.41 -16.81 5.03
CA THR A 54 10.71 -17.81 3.99
C THR A 54 10.00 -17.49 2.67
N ALA A 55 8.88 -16.78 2.72
CA ALA A 55 8.09 -16.41 1.55
C ALA A 55 7.32 -15.11 1.77
N VAL A 56 6.90 -14.50 0.66
CA VAL A 56 5.88 -13.45 0.63
C VAL A 56 4.78 -13.93 -0.31
N ASN A 57 3.54 -13.92 0.17
CA ASN A 57 2.36 -14.32 -0.59
C ASN A 57 1.38 -13.16 -0.73
N ILE A 58 0.46 -13.27 -1.68
CA ILE A 58 -0.59 -12.28 -1.95
C ILE A 58 -1.95 -12.97 -2.16
N GLU A 59 -3.00 -12.35 -1.63
CA GLU A 59 -4.39 -12.62 -1.99
C GLU A 59 -4.93 -11.46 -2.84
N PHE A 60 -5.48 -11.79 -4.02
CA PHE A 60 -6.26 -10.85 -4.82
C PHE A 60 -7.72 -10.94 -4.38
N VAL A 61 -8.17 -9.96 -3.61
CA VAL A 61 -9.54 -9.96 -3.03
C VAL A 61 -10.53 -9.31 -3.98
N GLY A 62 -10.13 -8.18 -4.55
CA GLY A 62 -10.97 -7.40 -5.45
C GLY A 62 -10.22 -6.92 -6.66
N GLU A 63 -10.93 -6.68 -7.75
CA GLU A 63 -10.39 -5.99 -8.92
C GLU A 63 -11.40 -5.00 -9.47
N SER A 64 -10.88 -3.93 -10.07
CA SER A 64 -11.67 -2.97 -10.84
C SER A 64 -10.85 -2.42 -12.00
N LYS A 65 -11.48 -1.63 -12.87
CA LYS A 65 -10.77 -0.94 -13.95
C LYS A 65 -10.79 0.56 -13.74
N ALA A 66 -9.64 1.18 -13.99
CA ALA A 66 -9.52 2.63 -14.02
C ALA A 66 -8.81 3.05 -15.31
N PRO A 67 -9.14 4.24 -15.86
CA PRO A 67 -8.34 4.82 -16.93
C PRO A 67 -6.87 4.96 -16.47
N SER A 68 -5.92 4.57 -17.32
CA SER A 68 -4.49 4.58 -16.95
C SER A 68 -4.01 5.93 -16.40
N PHE A 69 -4.52 7.02 -16.96
CA PHE A 69 -4.11 8.38 -16.58
C PHE A 69 -4.51 8.74 -15.14
N ALA A 70 -5.49 8.04 -14.55
CA ALA A 70 -5.88 8.26 -13.15
C ALA A 70 -4.78 7.78 -12.18
N THR A 71 -4.00 6.77 -12.57
CA THR A 71 -2.94 6.17 -11.75
C THR A 71 -1.57 6.84 -11.94
N GLU A 72 -1.31 7.37 -13.13
CA GLU A 72 -0.03 7.98 -13.51
C GLU A 72 -0.30 9.14 -14.49
N ALA A 73 0.19 10.34 -14.16
CA ALA A 73 0.03 11.51 -15.02
C ALA A 73 0.76 11.34 -16.36
N GLY A 74 0.03 11.51 -17.47
CA GLY A 74 0.55 11.34 -18.82
C GLY A 74 0.30 9.96 -19.43
N ALA A 75 -0.17 8.98 -18.63
CA ALA A 75 -0.51 7.65 -19.12
C ALA A 75 -1.90 7.61 -19.79
N PHE A 76 -2.06 8.25 -20.95
CA PHE A 76 -3.36 8.36 -21.64
C PHE A 76 -3.85 7.09 -22.34
N GLY A 77 -3.06 6.01 -22.33
CA GLY A 77 -3.38 4.77 -23.04
C GLY A 77 -4.26 3.84 -22.23
N GLY A 78 -5.51 3.62 -22.69
CA GLY A 78 -6.37 2.52 -22.24
C GLY A 78 -6.77 2.57 -20.76
N GLU A 79 -7.12 1.40 -20.25
CA GLU A 79 -7.46 1.15 -18.85
C GLU A 79 -6.45 0.19 -18.22
N ARG A 80 -6.30 0.29 -16.90
CA ARG A 80 -5.56 -0.66 -16.07
C ARG A 80 -6.53 -1.40 -15.17
N THR A 81 -6.23 -2.67 -14.93
CA THR A 81 -6.82 -3.41 -13.82
C THR A 81 -6.12 -2.98 -12.54
N LEU A 82 -6.90 -2.47 -11.59
CA LEU A 82 -6.47 -2.23 -10.23
C LEU A 82 -6.88 -3.44 -9.38
N SER A 83 -5.93 -4.00 -8.66
CA SER A 83 -6.19 -5.06 -7.70
C SER A 83 -6.21 -4.53 -6.27
N TYR A 84 -7.04 -5.14 -5.43
CA TYR A 84 -7.19 -4.81 -4.01
C TYR A 84 -6.77 -6.04 -3.23
N ASN A 85 -5.63 -5.93 -2.56
CA ASN A 85 -4.86 -7.09 -2.16
C ASN A 85 -4.61 -7.09 -0.65
N SER A 86 -4.24 -8.26 -0.16
CA SER A 86 -3.61 -8.43 1.14
C SER A 86 -2.34 -9.27 0.95
N PHE A 87 -1.31 -8.99 1.74
CA PHE A 87 -0.03 -9.70 1.66
C PHE A 87 0.25 -10.48 2.94
N GLN A 88 0.96 -11.59 2.81
CA GLN A 88 1.40 -12.42 3.91
C GLN A 88 2.91 -12.62 3.83
N ILE A 89 3.63 -12.18 4.85
CA ILE A 89 5.03 -12.55 5.06
C ILE A 89 5.04 -13.83 5.91
N VAL A 90 5.54 -14.93 5.34
CA VAL A 90 5.55 -16.24 5.99
C VAL A 90 6.84 -16.41 6.78
N ALA A 91 6.74 -16.57 8.10
CA ALA A 91 7.89 -16.72 8.97
C ALA A 91 7.73 -17.85 10.01
N PRO A 92 8.83 -18.48 10.47
CA PRO A 92 8.77 -19.56 11.46
C PRO A 92 8.09 -19.18 12.78
N SER A 93 8.24 -17.92 13.22
CA SER A 93 7.63 -17.39 14.43
C SER A 93 6.14 -17.02 14.28
N GLY A 94 5.56 -17.23 13.10
CA GLY A 94 4.22 -16.78 12.75
C GLY A 94 4.24 -15.71 11.67
N ASN A 95 3.15 -15.63 10.92
CA ASN A 95 3.06 -14.79 9.74
C ASN A 95 2.83 -13.31 10.11
N THR A 96 3.19 -12.41 9.21
CA THR A 96 2.75 -11.01 9.26
C THR A 96 1.78 -10.77 8.11
N ILE A 97 0.60 -10.24 8.42
CA ILE A 97 -0.38 -9.83 7.39
C ILE A 97 -0.26 -8.32 7.18
N ILE A 98 -0.29 -7.92 5.91
CA ILE A 98 -0.24 -6.51 5.50
C ILE A 98 -1.47 -6.22 4.68
N ASP A 99 -2.20 -5.19 5.11
CA ASP A 99 -3.47 -4.73 4.54
C ASP A 99 -4.61 -5.76 4.62
N GLY A 100 -5.83 -5.26 4.70
CA GLY A 100 -7.09 -6.00 4.77
C GLY A 100 -7.95 -5.91 3.53
N ALA A 101 -7.39 -5.40 2.42
CA ALA A 101 -8.07 -5.18 1.17
C ALA A 101 -9.41 -4.41 1.30
N VAL A 102 -10.20 -4.46 0.23
CA VAL A 102 -11.57 -3.95 0.14
C VAL A 102 -12.57 -5.05 0.53
N ASP A 103 -13.75 -4.68 1.03
CA ASP A 103 -14.89 -5.60 1.16
C ASP A 103 -15.83 -5.51 -0.05
N ARG A 104 -16.80 -6.43 -0.15
CA ARG A 104 -17.71 -6.52 -1.28
C ARG A 104 -18.51 -5.23 -1.51
N ASP A 105 -19.08 -4.68 -0.45
CA ASP A 105 -19.95 -3.50 -0.53
C ASP A 105 -19.15 -2.27 -0.98
N THR A 106 -17.96 -2.08 -0.38
CA THR A 106 -17.06 -1.00 -0.73
C THR A 106 -16.56 -1.12 -2.16
N LEU A 107 -16.20 -2.33 -2.62
CA LEU A 107 -15.81 -2.54 -4.01
C LEU A 107 -16.96 -2.25 -4.97
N ASN A 108 -18.19 -2.67 -4.64
CA ASN A 108 -19.36 -2.39 -5.44
C ASN A 108 -19.58 -0.88 -5.59
N ASP A 109 -19.43 -0.12 -4.50
CA ASP A 109 -19.57 1.34 -4.53
C ASP A 109 -18.46 2.01 -5.36
N MET A 110 -17.20 1.66 -5.11
CA MET A 110 -16.04 2.22 -5.83
C MET A 110 -16.09 1.93 -7.33
N SER A 111 -16.47 0.70 -7.69
CA SER A 111 -16.47 0.22 -9.08
C SER A 111 -17.80 0.39 -9.80
N GLN A 112 -18.81 0.97 -9.13
CA GLN A 112 -20.20 1.05 -9.62
C GLN A 112 -20.75 -0.32 -10.03
N GLY A 113 -20.45 -1.35 -9.23
CA GLY A 113 -20.85 -2.75 -9.43
C GLY A 113 -20.15 -3.47 -10.58
N LYS A 114 -19.07 -2.90 -11.14
CA LYS A 114 -18.32 -3.47 -12.27
C LYS A 114 -17.06 -4.24 -11.86
N GLY A 115 -16.67 -4.15 -10.59
CA GLY A 115 -15.54 -4.88 -10.04
C GLY A 115 -15.84 -6.37 -9.86
N SER A 116 -14.78 -7.16 -9.71
CA SER A 116 -14.87 -8.57 -9.33
C SER A 116 -14.38 -8.75 -7.91
N PHE A 117 -15.11 -9.54 -7.12
CA PHE A 117 -14.79 -9.82 -5.72
C PHE A 117 -14.66 -11.33 -5.51
N ASP A 118 -13.55 -11.77 -4.92
CA ASP A 118 -13.33 -13.14 -4.48
C ASP A 118 -13.65 -13.26 -2.97
N GLU A 119 -14.82 -13.82 -2.68
CA GLU A 119 -15.28 -14.07 -1.31
C GLU A 119 -14.35 -15.03 -0.56
N GLN A 120 -13.80 -16.04 -1.25
CA GLN A 120 -12.94 -17.02 -0.60
C GLN A 120 -11.58 -16.43 -0.26
N ALA A 121 -11.04 -15.55 -1.12
CA ALA A 121 -9.84 -14.78 -0.81
C ALA A 121 -10.06 -13.88 0.40
N TYR A 122 -11.18 -13.15 0.46
CA TYR A 122 -11.49 -12.30 1.60
C TYR A 122 -11.59 -13.09 2.92
N GLU A 123 -12.28 -14.23 2.90
CA GLU A 123 -12.37 -15.13 4.07
C GLU A 123 -11.01 -15.68 4.52
N ARG A 124 -10.10 -15.96 3.57
CA ARG A 124 -8.72 -16.33 3.89
C ARG A 124 -7.96 -15.18 4.55
N VAL A 125 -8.16 -13.94 4.10
CA VAL A 125 -7.57 -12.74 4.73
C VAL A 125 -8.08 -12.58 6.18
N LEU A 126 -9.39 -12.63 6.41
CA LEU A 126 -9.99 -12.55 7.75
C LEU A 126 -9.42 -13.63 8.69
N THR A 127 -9.39 -14.87 8.20
CA THR A 127 -8.84 -16.01 8.94
C THR A 127 -7.36 -15.82 9.27
N ALA A 128 -6.58 -15.33 8.30
CA ALA A 128 -5.14 -15.13 8.47
C ALA A 128 -4.85 -14.01 9.48
N MET A 129 -5.61 -12.93 9.50
CA MET A 129 -5.48 -11.85 10.50
C MET A 129 -5.74 -12.34 11.93
N THR A 130 -6.67 -13.28 12.09
CA THR A 130 -6.97 -13.89 13.40
C THR A 130 -5.84 -14.80 13.89
N ARG A 131 -5.12 -15.46 12.97
CA ARG A 131 -4.07 -16.45 13.29
C ARG A 131 -2.66 -15.86 13.38
N SER A 132 -2.45 -14.72 12.76
CA SER A 132 -1.12 -14.12 12.63
C SER A 132 -0.80 -13.28 13.87
N PRO A 133 0.41 -13.38 14.45
CA PRO A 133 0.80 -12.56 15.59
C PRO A 133 0.89 -11.07 15.26
N THR A 134 1.04 -10.72 13.98
CA THR A 134 1.22 -9.34 13.52
C THR A 134 0.32 -9.08 12.31
N VAL A 135 -0.47 -8.02 12.39
CA VAL A 135 -1.30 -7.46 11.32
C VAL A 135 -1.01 -5.97 11.24
N MET A 136 -0.56 -5.53 10.08
CA MET A 136 -0.19 -4.15 9.79
C MET A 136 -1.02 -3.64 8.61
N ILE A 137 -1.06 -2.32 8.46
CA ILE A 137 -1.56 -1.67 7.25
C ILE A 137 -0.51 -0.72 6.70
N THR A 138 -0.43 -0.60 5.38
CA THR A 138 0.37 0.40 4.70
C THR A 138 -0.20 1.79 4.96
N HIS A 139 -1.52 1.93 4.97
CA HIS A 139 -2.24 3.15 5.33
C HIS A 139 -3.74 2.92 5.56
N GLU A 140 -4.45 3.97 5.92
CA GLU A 140 -5.80 3.96 6.48
C GLU A 140 -6.96 4.21 5.51
N HIS A 141 -6.78 4.00 4.19
CA HIS A 141 -7.87 4.11 3.22
C HIS A 141 -8.70 2.82 3.09
N LEU A 142 -9.92 2.99 2.59
CA LEU A 142 -10.96 1.96 2.54
C LEU A 142 -10.56 0.69 1.77
N ASP A 143 -9.76 0.81 0.73
CA ASP A 143 -9.28 -0.30 -0.08
C ASP A 143 -8.14 -1.11 0.56
N HIS A 144 -7.69 -0.69 1.75
CA HIS A 144 -6.63 -1.34 2.52
C HIS A 144 -7.10 -1.88 3.87
N VAL A 145 -8.28 -1.49 4.36
CA VAL A 145 -8.60 -1.68 5.78
C VAL A 145 -9.94 -2.34 6.06
N MET A 146 -10.72 -2.76 5.06
CA MET A 146 -12.08 -3.25 5.33
C MET A 146 -12.08 -4.50 6.20
N ALA A 147 -11.16 -5.44 5.97
CA ALA A 147 -11.05 -6.62 6.84
C ALA A 147 -10.70 -6.28 8.29
N ILE A 148 -10.19 -5.08 8.59
CA ILE A 148 -9.86 -4.63 9.95
C ILE A 148 -10.99 -3.78 10.51
N ALA A 149 -11.37 -2.70 9.81
CA ALA A 149 -12.38 -1.75 10.25
C ALA A 149 -13.78 -2.38 10.42
N ARG A 150 -14.05 -3.45 9.68
CA ARG A 150 -15.33 -4.19 9.69
C ARG A 150 -15.13 -5.68 9.99
N HIS A 151 -14.03 -6.06 10.67
CA HIS A 151 -13.80 -7.46 11.03
C HIS A 151 -15.01 -8.04 11.79
N PRO A 152 -15.51 -9.25 11.45
CA PRO A 152 -16.68 -9.83 12.11
C PRO A 152 -16.42 -10.16 13.59
N HIS A 153 -15.16 -10.36 13.96
CA HIS A 153 -14.71 -10.67 15.33
C HIS A 153 -13.56 -9.75 15.74
N PRO A 154 -13.80 -8.46 16.04
CA PRO A 154 -12.74 -7.47 16.24
C PRO A 154 -11.84 -7.79 17.44
N ALA A 155 -12.41 -8.40 18.49
CA ALA A 155 -11.66 -8.83 19.67
C ALA A 155 -10.57 -9.87 19.34
N ASP A 156 -10.79 -10.70 18.32
CA ASP A 156 -9.87 -11.77 17.95
C ASP A 156 -8.60 -11.25 17.28
N ILE A 157 -8.70 -10.11 16.59
CA ILE A 157 -7.58 -9.48 15.87
C ILE A 157 -6.94 -8.33 16.64
N ALA A 158 -7.62 -7.71 17.61
CA ALA A 158 -7.15 -6.48 18.27
C ALA A 158 -5.73 -6.59 18.83
N ARG A 159 -5.39 -7.73 19.45
CA ARG A 159 -4.04 -7.99 20.01
C ARG A 159 -2.95 -8.23 18.96
N ASN A 160 -3.33 -8.48 17.70
CA ASN A 160 -2.40 -8.74 16.61
C ASN A 160 -2.10 -7.46 15.82
N LEU A 161 -2.83 -6.35 16.06
CA LEU A 161 -2.74 -5.13 15.27
C LEU A 161 -1.58 -4.24 15.74
N ASP A 162 -0.70 -3.90 14.80
CA ASP A 162 0.39 -2.94 14.99
C ASP A 162 0.10 -1.68 14.14
N LEU A 163 -0.66 -0.75 14.72
CA LEU A 163 -1.13 0.46 14.03
C LEU A 163 -0.61 1.74 14.67
N THR A 164 -0.23 2.70 13.85
CA THR A 164 0.17 4.03 14.33
C THR A 164 -1.04 4.84 14.81
N ALA A 165 -0.78 5.91 15.58
CA ALA A 165 -1.83 6.84 16.01
C ALA A 165 -2.65 7.43 14.85
N ALA A 166 -1.98 7.78 13.74
CA ALA A 166 -2.63 8.35 12.56
C ALA A 166 -3.54 7.32 11.87
N GLN A 167 -3.07 6.08 11.75
CA GLN A 167 -3.84 4.98 11.19
C GLN A 167 -5.11 4.70 12.00
N LEU A 168 -4.97 4.56 13.33
CA LEU A 168 -6.11 4.37 14.24
C LEU A 168 -7.11 5.53 14.21
N ALA A 169 -6.64 6.77 14.01
CA ALA A 169 -7.51 7.93 13.92
C ALA A 169 -8.34 7.96 12.63
N GLY A 170 -7.84 7.40 11.53
CA GLY A 170 -8.56 7.35 10.25
C GLY A 170 -9.54 6.19 10.11
N LEU A 171 -9.24 5.05 10.72
CA LEU A 171 -10.07 3.84 10.66
C LEU A 171 -11.59 4.03 10.98
N PRO A 172 -12.02 4.89 11.93
CA PRO A 172 -13.45 5.07 12.22
C PRO A 172 -14.29 5.48 11.01
N GLN A 173 -13.72 6.20 10.03
CA GLN A 173 -14.43 6.64 8.82
C GLN A 173 -14.91 5.47 7.94
N HIS A 174 -14.37 4.27 8.19
CA HIS A 174 -14.64 3.07 7.43
C HIS A 174 -15.47 2.03 8.20
N ALA A 175 -15.63 2.21 9.50
CA ALA A 175 -16.49 1.34 10.30
C ALA A 175 -17.98 1.58 9.98
N LEU A 176 -18.82 0.56 10.14
CA LEU A 176 -20.24 0.58 9.75
C LEU A 176 -21.03 1.79 10.29
N ASN A 177 -20.69 2.28 11.49
CA ASN A 177 -21.38 3.39 12.16
C ASN A 177 -20.45 4.59 12.43
N GLY A 178 -19.32 4.69 11.72
CA GLY A 178 -18.33 5.73 12.01
C GLY A 178 -17.56 5.52 13.32
N GLN A 179 -17.70 4.34 13.93
CA GLN A 179 -17.13 3.98 15.23
C GLN A 179 -16.45 2.62 15.14
N LEU A 180 -15.18 2.56 15.50
CA LEU A 180 -14.47 1.29 15.62
C LEU A 180 -14.98 0.48 16.80
N ALA A 181 -14.81 -0.84 16.68
CA ALA A 181 -14.95 -1.74 17.81
C ALA A 181 -14.03 -1.29 18.97
N PRO A 182 -14.53 -1.23 20.23
CA PRO A 182 -13.75 -0.74 21.37
C PRO A 182 -12.41 -1.46 21.56
N GLU A 183 -12.34 -2.75 21.23
CA GLU A 183 -11.14 -3.57 21.31
C GLU A 183 -10.05 -3.07 20.38
N ILE A 184 -10.41 -2.69 19.14
CA ILE A 184 -9.47 -2.11 18.16
C ILE A 184 -9.15 -0.66 18.53
N ALA A 185 -10.15 0.12 18.96
CA ALA A 185 -9.96 1.53 19.31
C ALA A 185 -9.02 1.76 20.50
N SER A 186 -8.79 0.73 21.33
CA SER A 186 -8.00 0.78 22.56
C SER A 186 -6.64 0.09 22.49
N ILE A 187 -6.22 -0.38 21.31
CA ILE A 187 -4.91 -1.03 21.15
C ILE A 187 -3.77 -0.05 21.44
N ALA A 188 -2.62 -0.60 21.83
CA ALA A 188 -1.39 0.18 21.94
C ALA A 188 -1.00 0.72 20.55
N GLN A 189 -0.58 1.97 20.51
CA GLN A 189 -0.19 2.62 19.26
C GLN A 189 1.28 2.33 18.96
N LEU A 190 1.56 1.91 17.72
CA LEU A 190 2.92 1.75 17.21
C LEU A 190 3.57 3.13 17.02
N ASP A 191 4.70 3.36 17.68
CA ASP A 191 5.49 4.58 17.53
C ASP A 191 6.55 4.39 16.42
N LEU A 192 6.31 5.03 15.27
CA LEU A 192 7.24 5.07 14.15
C LEU A 192 7.92 6.44 13.98
N THR A 193 8.15 7.16 15.09
CA THR A 193 9.03 8.35 15.08
C THR A 193 10.43 8.02 14.56
N GLN A 194 10.85 6.76 14.66
CA GLN A 194 12.00 6.17 13.99
C GLN A 194 11.59 4.84 13.35
N PRO A 195 12.32 4.36 12.32
CA PRO A 195 12.16 2.99 11.81
C PRO A 195 12.23 1.96 12.94
N GLN A 196 11.30 1.00 12.97
CA GLN A 196 11.25 -0.03 14.01
C GLN A 196 11.26 -1.44 13.42
N ARG A 197 12.03 -2.33 14.04
CA ARG A 197 11.95 -3.78 13.78
C ARG A 197 10.68 -4.33 14.43
N ILE A 198 9.77 -4.87 13.62
CA ILE A 198 8.47 -5.39 14.06
C ILE A 198 8.56 -6.88 14.38
N ALA A 199 9.18 -7.63 13.49
CA ALA A 199 9.41 -9.07 13.61
C ALA A 199 10.80 -9.40 13.02
N PRO A 200 11.32 -10.64 13.16
CA PRO A 200 12.52 -11.05 12.44
C PRO A 200 12.42 -10.72 10.95
N GLY A 201 13.42 -9.99 10.44
CA GLY A 201 13.48 -9.56 9.05
C GLY A 201 12.46 -8.48 8.65
N VAL A 202 11.57 -8.01 9.52
CA VAL A 202 10.49 -7.05 9.17
C VAL A 202 10.69 -5.71 9.88
N VAL A 203 10.65 -4.62 9.11
CA VAL A 203 10.80 -3.24 9.60
C VAL A 203 9.65 -2.39 9.10
N ALA A 204 9.12 -1.53 9.95
CA ALA A 204 8.12 -0.53 9.57
C ALA A 204 8.68 0.89 9.69
N VAL A 205 8.27 1.77 8.77
CA VAL A 205 8.81 3.13 8.65
C VAL A 205 7.72 4.12 8.29
N ALA A 206 7.53 5.16 9.10
CA ALA A 206 6.59 6.23 8.77
C ALA A 206 7.00 6.99 7.50
N MET A 207 6.05 7.13 6.57
CA MET A 207 6.22 7.84 5.29
C MET A 207 4.98 8.68 4.95
N PRO A 208 4.55 9.60 5.84
CA PRO A 208 3.33 10.39 5.64
C PRO A 208 3.40 11.21 4.35
N GLY A 209 2.33 11.14 3.56
CA GLY A 209 2.26 11.80 2.26
C GLY A 209 0.96 11.47 1.56
N HIS A 210 0.78 10.20 1.20
CA HIS A 210 -0.45 9.72 0.57
C HIS A 210 -1.64 9.79 1.53
N SER A 211 -1.40 9.43 2.78
CA SER A 211 -2.24 9.69 3.95
C SER A 211 -1.35 10.11 5.14
N PRO A 212 -1.92 10.62 6.24
CA PRO A 212 -1.19 10.84 7.48
C PRO A 212 -0.53 9.58 8.05
N GLY A 213 -1.18 8.42 7.92
CA GLY A 213 -0.71 7.13 8.44
C GLY A 213 0.09 6.26 7.47
N THR A 214 0.53 6.80 6.33
CA THR A 214 1.29 6.03 5.33
C THR A 214 2.61 5.53 5.90
N ILE A 215 2.92 4.24 5.70
CA ILE A 215 4.18 3.61 6.08
C ILE A 215 4.78 2.80 4.93
N LEU A 216 6.09 2.60 4.98
CA LEU A 216 6.76 1.52 4.27
C LEU A 216 6.89 0.32 5.20
N ILE A 217 6.81 -0.88 4.62
CA ILE A 217 7.16 -2.12 5.32
C ILE A 217 8.28 -2.78 4.53
N TYR A 218 9.43 -2.97 5.17
CA TYR A 218 10.56 -3.68 4.62
C TYR A 218 10.58 -5.12 5.15
N ALA A 219 10.82 -6.09 4.28
CA ALA A 219 10.93 -7.49 4.65
C ALA A 219 12.18 -8.13 4.03
N LYS A 220 13.08 -8.63 4.86
CA LYS A 220 14.22 -9.45 4.47
C LYS A 220 13.87 -10.92 4.67
N THR A 221 13.70 -11.64 3.57
CA THR A 221 13.56 -13.10 3.60
C THR A 221 14.93 -13.76 3.51
N ALA A 222 14.97 -15.09 3.66
CA ALA A 222 16.18 -15.88 3.39
C ALA A 222 16.67 -15.78 1.92
N ALA A 223 15.80 -15.36 0.99
CA ALA A 223 16.11 -15.34 -0.45
C ALA A 223 16.28 -13.93 -1.01
N ARG A 224 15.52 -12.94 -0.54
CA ARG A 224 15.51 -11.59 -1.10
C ARG A 224 14.91 -10.56 -0.15
N GLU A 225 14.98 -9.30 -0.56
CA GLU A 225 14.43 -8.17 0.17
C GLU A 225 13.19 -7.62 -0.57
N TYR A 226 12.16 -7.26 0.19
CA TYR A 226 10.94 -6.64 -0.30
C TYR A 226 10.72 -5.31 0.39
N LEU A 227 10.11 -4.37 -0.32
CA LEU A 227 9.64 -3.11 0.23
C LEU A 227 8.21 -2.86 -0.23
N PHE A 228 7.26 -3.00 0.69
CA PHE A 228 5.86 -2.66 0.47
C PHE A 228 5.73 -1.14 0.51
N ILE A 229 5.33 -0.56 -0.62
CA ILE A 229 5.29 0.90 -0.80
C ILE A 229 3.88 1.49 -0.67
N GLY A 230 2.87 0.63 -0.52
CA GLY A 230 1.46 1.03 -0.44
C GLY A 230 1.10 2.02 -1.55
N ASP A 231 0.39 3.06 -1.17
CA ASP A 231 -0.14 4.04 -2.11
C ASP A 231 0.73 5.27 -2.36
N ILE A 232 1.98 5.25 -1.90
CA ILE A 232 3.00 6.15 -2.44
C ILE A 232 3.03 6.01 -3.97
N ALA A 233 2.88 4.78 -4.47
CA ALA A 233 2.60 4.48 -5.87
C ALA A 233 1.55 3.37 -6.01
N TRP A 234 0.40 3.68 -6.63
CA TRP A 234 -0.59 2.65 -6.99
C TRP A 234 -0.03 1.64 -7.99
N VAL A 235 0.79 2.12 -8.92
CA VAL A 235 1.37 1.35 -10.02
C VAL A 235 2.89 1.53 -10.08
N MET A 236 3.62 0.50 -10.49
CA MET A 236 5.08 0.56 -10.58
C MET A 236 5.56 1.59 -11.59
N GLY A 237 4.78 1.81 -12.66
CA GLY A 237 5.05 2.86 -13.65
C GLY A 237 5.26 4.24 -13.03
N SER A 238 4.57 4.57 -11.94
CA SER A 238 4.74 5.86 -11.26
C SER A 238 6.15 6.03 -10.66
N VAL A 239 6.74 4.94 -10.16
CA VAL A 239 8.13 4.91 -9.67
C VAL A 239 9.08 4.95 -10.87
N GLU A 240 8.89 4.07 -11.86
CA GLU A 240 9.77 3.94 -13.04
C GLU A 240 9.85 5.23 -13.86
N HIS A 241 8.72 5.90 -14.08
CA HIS A 241 8.63 7.12 -14.88
C HIS A 241 8.78 8.40 -14.06
N LEU A 242 8.91 8.30 -12.72
CA LEU A 242 8.98 9.45 -11.82
C LEU A 242 7.78 10.40 -11.97
N ARG A 243 6.59 9.80 -12.05
CA ARG A 243 5.32 10.50 -12.26
C ARG A 243 4.31 10.07 -11.23
N GLY A 244 3.84 11.03 -10.42
CA GLY A 244 2.70 10.82 -9.55
C GLY A 244 1.37 10.83 -10.31
N ARG A 245 0.29 10.67 -9.54
CA ARG A 245 -1.09 10.85 -10.03
C ARG A 245 -1.34 12.29 -10.50
N PRO A 246 -2.25 12.53 -11.45
CA PRO A 246 -2.71 13.87 -11.78
C PRO A 246 -3.24 14.64 -10.57
N ARG A 247 -3.11 15.98 -10.57
CA ARG A 247 -3.68 16.81 -9.50
C ARG A 247 -5.19 16.71 -9.42
N PHE A 248 -5.88 16.57 -10.55
CA PHE A 248 -7.34 16.52 -10.54
C PHE A 248 -7.88 15.32 -9.73
N ILE A 249 -7.11 14.24 -9.57
CA ILE A 249 -7.51 13.09 -8.76
C ILE A 249 -7.79 13.52 -7.32
N THR A 250 -6.97 14.38 -6.74
CA THR A 250 -7.19 14.88 -5.37
C THR A 250 -8.40 15.80 -5.26
N TRP A 251 -8.91 16.35 -6.38
CA TRP A 251 -10.13 17.16 -6.40
C TRP A 251 -11.40 16.31 -6.38
N ILE A 252 -11.35 15.12 -6.99
CA ILE A 252 -12.49 14.20 -7.08
C ILE A 252 -12.47 13.09 -6.04
N MET A 253 -11.31 12.83 -5.42
CA MET A 253 -11.10 11.87 -4.33
C MET A 253 -10.47 12.61 -3.14
N PRO A 254 -11.28 13.31 -2.32
CA PRO A 254 -10.79 13.99 -1.13
C PRO A 254 -10.07 13.02 -0.20
N GLY A 255 -8.91 13.40 0.32
CA GLY A 255 -8.09 12.57 1.21
C GLY A 255 -6.92 11.86 0.52
N VAL A 256 -6.91 11.78 -0.82
CA VAL A 256 -5.76 11.27 -1.58
C VAL A 256 -4.66 12.33 -1.67
N ASP A 257 -3.44 11.96 -1.29
CA ASP A 257 -2.21 12.77 -1.40
C ASP A 257 -2.31 14.19 -0.77
N PRO A 258 -2.81 14.35 0.48
CA PRO A 258 -2.82 15.66 1.14
C PRO A 258 -1.39 16.20 1.28
N GLY A 259 -0.38 15.32 1.35
CA GLY A 259 1.04 15.63 1.33
C GLY A 259 1.70 15.40 -0.03
N ARG A 260 1.06 15.76 -1.15
CA ARG A 260 1.59 15.54 -2.52
C ARG A 260 3.09 15.84 -2.71
N PRO A 261 3.69 16.94 -2.19
CA PRO A 261 5.13 17.16 -2.32
C PRO A 261 5.98 16.06 -1.66
N ASN A 262 5.52 15.50 -0.55
CA ASN A 262 6.16 14.35 0.09
C ASN A 262 6.06 13.12 -0.81
N VAL A 263 4.87 12.81 -1.32
CA VAL A 263 4.65 11.67 -2.23
C VAL A 263 5.56 11.73 -3.45
N LEU A 264 5.67 12.90 -4.09
CA LEU A 264 6.58 13.08 -5.23
C LEU A 264 8.05 12.86 -4.84
N SER A 265 8.48 13.36 -3.68
CA SER A 265 9.84 13.12 -3.17
C SER A 265 10.06 11.63 -2.84
N GLN A 266 9.07 10.97 -2.26
CA GLN A 266 9.09 9.54 -1.95
C GLN A 266 9.19 8.70 -3.23
N LEU A 267 8.44 9.03 -4.29
CA LEU A 267 8.57 8.39 -5.60
C LEU A 267 9.99 8.49 -6.15
N ARG A 268 10.61 9.67 -6.04
CA ARG A 268 12.01 9.87 -6.43
C ARG A 268 12.95 8.96 -5.62
N ALA A 269 12.82 8.93 -4.30
CA ALA A 269 13.64 8.07 -3.44
C ALA A 269 13.44 6.58 -3.73
N LEU A 270 12.20 6.13 -3.97
CA LEU A 270 11.89 4.75 -4.34
C LEU A 270 12.52 4.34 -5.68
N HIS A 271 12.51 5.24 -6.66
CA HIS A 271 13.20 4.98 -7.93
C HIS A 271 14.71 4.90 -7.71
N ASP A 272 15.31 5.83 -6.94
CA ASP A 272 16.76 5.82 -6.68
C ASP A 272 17.19 4.54 -5.96
N ILE A 273 16.44 4.11 -4.94
CA ILE A 273 16.79 2.91 -4.19
C ILE A 273 16.61 1.64 -5.02
N SER A 274 15.58 1.57 -5.87
CA SER A 274 15.37 0.46 -6.79
C SER A 274 16.47 0.37 -7.84
N ALA A 275 16.88 1.52 -8.42
CA ALA A 275 17.99 1.57 -9.36
C ALA A 275 19.33 1.15 -8.72
N ALA A 276 19.55 1.53 -7.46
CA ALA A 276 20.75 1.16 -6.71
C ALA A 276 20.75 -0.28 -6.17
N ASN A 277 19.58 -0.91 -6.05
CA ASN A 277 19.40 -2.25 -5.49
C ASN A 277 18.46 -3.07 -6.40
N PRO A 278 18.95 -3.60 -7.53
CA PRO A 278 18.11 -4.30 -8.50
C PRO A 278 17.46 -5.59 -7.98
N ASP A 279 18.01 -6.16 -6.89
CA ASP A 279 17.44 -7.34 -6.22
C ASP A 279 16.34 -6.99 -5.19
N LEU A 280 16.14 -5.71 -4.88
CA LEU A 280 15.04 -5.23 -4.03
C LEU A 280 13.74 -5.27 -4.81
N VAL A 281 12.77 -6.01 -4.28
CA VAL A 281 11.43 -6.10 -4.88
C VAL A 281 10.54 -5.01 -4.27
N LEU A 282 10.17 -4.01 -5.07
CA LEU A 282 9.14 -3.05 -4.66
C LEU A 282 7.75 -3.66 -4.86
N ILE A 283 6.89 -3.55 -3.86
CA ILE A 283 5.53 -4.09 -3.89
C ILE A 283 4.52 -2.92 -3.84
N PRO A 284 3.93 -2.51 -4.97
CA PRO A 284 2.86 -1.51 -4.99
C PRO A 284 1.54 -2.12 -4.50
N ALA A 285 0.56 -1.28 -4.23
CA ALA A 285 -0.75 -1.72 -3.77
C ALA A 285 -1.64 -2.32 -4.87
N HIS A 286 -1.70 -1.68 -6.05
CA HIS A 286 -2.81 -1.89 -7.00
C HIS A 286 -2.39 -2.31 -8.43
N ASP A 287 -1.11 -2.58 -8.68
CA ASP A 287 -0.64 -2.95 -10.01
C ASP A 287 -0.85 -4.43 -10.31
N ASP A 288 -2.07 -4.80 -10.72
CA ASP A 288 -2.44 -6.19 -10.98
C ASP A 288 -1.45 -6.92 -11.89
N ALA A 289 -1.14 -6.32 -13.04
CA ALA A 289 -0.25 -6.92 -14.04
C ALA A 289 1.16 -7.12 -13.47
N TYR A 290 1.70 -6.14 -12.76
CA TYR A 290 3.01 -6.26 -12.12
C TYR A 290 3.02 -7.33 -11.02
N LEU A 291 2.03 -7.30 -10.11
CA LEU A 291 1.94 -8.25 -9.00
C LEU A 291 1.78 -9.69 -9.50
N ARG A 292 0.96 -9.91 -10.54
CA ARG A 292 0.84 -11.23 -11.20
C ARG A 292 2.12 -11.66 -11.90
N SER A 293 2.91 -10.72 -12.43
CA SER A 293 4.23 -11.04 -13.00
C SER A 293 5.22 -11.53 -11.93
N LEU A 294 5.14 -10.99 -10.71
CA LEU A 294 5.95 -11.46 -9.58
C LEU A 294 5.53 -12.86 -9.13
N ILE A 295 4.26 -13.23 -9.26
CA ILE A 295 3.81 -14.61 -9.04
C ILE A 295 4.35 -15.53 -10.12
N ALA A 296 4.20 -15.14 -11.38
CA ALA A 296 4.60 -15.95 -12.53
C ALA A 296 6.11 -16.28 -12.52
N ASN A 297 6.94 -15.42 -11.94
CA ASN A 297 8.39 -15.64 -11.82
C ASN A 297 8.82 -16.19 -10.44
N GLY A 298 7.87 -16.54 -9.56
CA GLY A 298 8.13 -17.13 -8.24
C GLY A 298 8.69 -16.15 -7.20
N THR A 299 8.58 -14.85 -7.44
CA THR A 299 8.92 -13.80 -6.47
C THR A 299 7.84 -13.65 -5.40
N LEU A 300 6.56 -13.82 -5.76
CA LEU A 300 5.45 -13.90 -4.82
C LEU A 300 4.78 -15.28 -4.92
N GLY A 301 4.26 -15.78 -3.81
CA GLY A 301 3.30 -16.88 -3.81
C GLY A 301 1.86 -16.37 -4.02
N GLU A 302 1.04 -17.14 -4.73
CA GLU A 302 -0.39 -16.86 -4.85
C GLU A 302 -1.17 -17.60 -3.77
N GLY A 303 -2.03 -16.88 -3.06
CA GLY A 303 -2.82 -17.40 -1.95
C GLY A 303 -2.03 -17.49 -0.64
N PHE A 304 -2.73 -17.25 0.47
CA PHE A 304 -2.12 -17.35 1.79
C PHE A 304 -1.85 -18.80 2.18
N ALA A 305 -0.64 -19.03 2.68
CA ALA A 305 -0.25 -20.31 3.23
C ALA A 305 -1.05 -20.59 4.51
N THR A 306 -1.58 -21.81 4.62
CA THR A 306 -2.36 -22.27 5.77
C THR A 306 -1.50 -22.72 6.96
N ASN A 307 -0.18 -22.76 6.80
CA ASN A 307 0.71 -23.38 7.78
C ASN A 307 1.10 -22.41 8.90
N GLN A 308 0.83 -22.83 10.13
CA GLN A 308 1.80 -22.72 11.21
C GLN A 308 1.98 -24.12 11.81
N PRO A 309 3.21 -24.59 12.09
CA PRO A 309 3.40 -25.81 12.85
C PRO A 309 2.77 -25.64 14.23
N ALA A 310 2.13 -26.70 14.73
CA ALA A 310 1.61 -26.75 16.09
C ALA A 310 2.69 -26.26 17.07
N ALA A 311 2.31 -25.35 17.98
CA ALA A 311 3.13 -25.05 19.14
C ALA A 311 3.53 -26.39 19.78
N ALA A 312 4.83 -26.60 19.98
CA ALA A 312 5.31 -27.77 20.68
C ALA A 312 4.60 -27.82 22.04
N PRO A 313 4.00 -28.95 22.43
CA PRO A 313 3.43 -29.07 23.77
C PRO A 313 4.56 -28.92 24.79
N GLU A 314 4.32 -28.07 25.80
CA GLU A 314 5.11 -28.01 27.03
C GLU A 314 5.18 -29.37 27.75
#